data_AF-A0A9P8TSV5-F1
#
_entry.id   AF-A0A9P8TSV5-F1
#
_cell.length_a   1.000
_cell.length_b   1.000
_cell.length_c   1.000
_cell.angle_alpha   90.00
_cell.angle_beta   90.00
_cell.angle_gamma   90.00
#
_symmetry.space_group_name_H-M   'P 1'
#
loop_
_entity.id
_entity.type
_entity.pdbx_description
1 polymer ?
#
loop_
_entity_poly.entity_id
_entity_poly.type
_entity_poly.pdbx_seq_one_letter_code
_entity_poly.pdbx_strand_id
1 'polypeptide(L)'
;MASPPNIVQLAKSLPEPLQRFFARWPPAALVTPGTAPTPFQEQRPNPFRFYKHPVTGRWQDPVYSQRRQAQLVKLAREHGVEELLPETTKGTEYQLAHRVEHGLRVKGTGVGQKVKGRIHERHMIAKMEQRRKAMLEMPKLIRAWKSIGKRNWTKSYNSQPMALSSPSHYQILSLTPTIVNSQNDPSALIKQAYRRALLRHHPDKAAAAAATTAAAAAATPLVSSSSPHPRPSSTFQLYTIDQITQAFTVLASPRQRSNYDASLRLSRANGDDSQARFQTGIENADLDDLQFDKEEERWYRSCRCGNDRGYSFQETDLEEVEHEGLLMVGCQDCSLWLKVHFAVVEDVADENPSSASDQKESGWHDH
;
A
#
# COMPACT_ATOMS: atom_id res chain seq x y z
N MET A 1 -6.28 52.85 46.42
CA MET A 1 -7.27 51.89 45.87
C MET A 1 -8.18 52.64 44.91
N ALA A 2 -8.45 52.11 43.72
CA ALA A 2 -9.39 52.74 42.80
C ALA A 2 -10.78 52.82 43.44
N SER A 3 -11.51 53.91 43.23
CA SER A 3 -12.87 54.04 43.74
C SER A 3 -13.81 53.04 43.03
N PRO A 4 -14.87 52.54 43.70
CA PRO A 4 -15.83 51.61 43.10
C PRO A 4 -16.38 52.07 41.73
N PRO A 5 -16.74 53.36 41.49
CA PRO A 5 -17.20 53.77 40.16
C PRO A 5 -16.11 53.65 39.08
N ASN A 6 -14.83 53.88 39.42
CA ASN A 6 -13.73 53.74 38.47
C ASN A 6 -13.53 52.28 38.07
N ILE A 7 -13.69 51.34 39.01
CA ILE A 7 -13.61 49.89 38.72
C ILE A 7 -14.76 49.48 37.79
N VAL A 8 -15.97 49.98 38.02
CA VAL A 8 -17.13 49.72 37.15
C VAL A 8 -16.91 50.31 35.75
N GLN A 9 -16.33 51.52 35.64
CA GLN A 9 -15.97 52.11 34.35
C GLN A 9 -14.92 51.27 33.61
N LEU A 10 -13.92 50.75 34.33
CA LEU A 10 -12.90 49.87 33.77
C LEU A 10 -13.46 48.52 33.32
N ALA A 11 -14.40 47.94 34.08
CA ALA A 11 -15.11 46.73 33.65
C ALA A 11 -15.95 46.98 32.38
N LYS A 12 -16.60 48.15 32.28
CA LYS A 12 -17.38 48.57 31.11
C LYS A 12 -16.53 48.92 29.89
N SER A 13 -15.23 49.20 30.05
CA SER A 13 -14.33 49.46 28.92
C SER A 13 -13.76 48.18 28.30
N LEU A 14 -14.04 47.01 28.88
CA LEU A 14 -13.64 45.72 28.31
C LEU A 14 -14.30 45.48 26.93
N PRO A 15 -13.65 44.76 26.02
CA PRO A 15 -14.25 44.36 24.75
C PRO A 15 -15.56 43.60 24.93
N GLU A 16 -16.54 43.89 24.07
CA GLU A 16 -17.87 43.25 24.10
C GLU A 16 -17.81 41.71 24.15
N PRO A 17 -16.91 41.00 23.43
CA PRO A 17 -16.81 39.55 23.52
C PRO A 17 -16.50 39.04 24.94
N LEU A 18 -15.67 39.76 25.69
CA LEU A 18 -15.33 39.41 27.08
C LEU A 18 -16.48 39.75 28.03
N GLN A 19 -17.13 40.90 27.85
CA GLN A 19 -18.30 41.26 28.64
C GLN A 19 -19.42 40.24 28.50
N ARG A 20 -19.74 39.83 27.26
CA ARG A 20 -20.73 38.79 26.97
C ARG A 20 -20.34 37.43 27.56
N PHE A 21 -19.04 37.11 27.57
CA PHE A 21 -18.54 35.89 28.18
C PHE A 21 -18.75 35.91 29.70
N PHE A 22 -18.28 36.94 30.40
CA PHE A 22 -18.41 37.05 31.85
C PHE A 22 -19.86 37.20 32.32
N ALA A 23 -20.75 37.79 31.51
CA ALA A 23 -22.18 37.82 31.80
C ALA A 23 -22.83 36.42 31.80
N ARG A 24 -22.33 35.50 30.96
CA ARG A 24 -22.87 34.14 30.83
C ARG A 24 -22.16 33.15 31.75
N TRP A 25 -20.84 33.26 31.89
CA TRP A 25 -20.00 32.41 32.73
C TRP A 25 -19.18 33.27 33.70
N PRO A 26 -19.80 33.85 34.73
CA PRO A 26 -19.09 34.64 35.72
C PRO A 26 -18.20 33.74 36.60
N PRO A 27 -16.89 34.03 36.77
CA PRO A 27 -16.03 33.26 37.64
C PRO A 27 -16.39 33.50 39.11
N ALA A 28 -16.05 32.54 39.98
CA ALA A 28 -16.32 32.63 41.41
C ALA A 28 -15.70 33.87 42.08
N ALA A 29 -14.59 34.39 41.55
CA ALA A 29 -13.93 35.60 42.04
C ALA A 29 -14.77 36.88 41.87
N LEU A 30 -15.71 36.92 40.91
CA LEU A 30 -16.56 38.09 40.66
C LEU A 30 -17.93 38.01 41.33
N VAL A 31 -18.32 36.82 41.78
CA VAL A 31 -19.67 36.54 42.29
C VAL A 31 -19.64 36.50 43.81
N THR A 32 -20.68 37.01 44.46
CA THR A 32 -20.82 36.90 45.91
C THR A 32 -20.95 35.42 46.33
N PRO A 33 -20.29 35.00 47.41
CA PRO A 33 -20.38 33.61 47.86
C PRO A 33 -21.85 33.27 48.17
N GLY A 34 -22.36 32.20 47.56
CA GLY A 34 -23.74 31.73 47.73
C GLY A 34 -24.71 32.13 46.62
N THR A 35 -24.29 32.86 45.60
CA THR A 35 -25.13 33.09 44.41
C THR A 35 -25.25 31.81 43.58
N ALA A 36 -26.46 31.52 43.10
CA ALA A 36 -26.74 30.39 42.22
C ALA A 36 -25.97 30.51 40.88
N PRO A 37 -25.55 29.38 40.27
CA PRO A 37 -24.91 29.39 38.96
C PRO A 37 -25.86 29.94 37.88
N THR A 38 -25.30 30.46 36.81
CA THR A 38 -26.10 30.87 35.65
C THR A 38 -26.66 29.64 34.93
N PRO A 39 -27.77 29.74 34.18
CA PRO A 39 -28.31 28.62 33.40
C PRO A 39 -27.28 28.05 32.40
N PHE A 40 -26.35 28.89 31.93
CA PHE A 40 -25.26 28.45 31.06
C PHE A 40 -24.20 27.62 31.81
N GLN A 41 -23.90 27.95 33.07
CA GLN A 41 -23.00 27.18 33.93
C GLN A 41 -23.61 25.85 34.36
N GLU A 42 -24.92 25.82 34.62
CA GLU A 42 -25.64 24.59 34.97
C GLU A 42 -25.63 23.59 33.82
N GLN A 43 -25.95 24.04 32.60
CA GLN A 43 -25.90 23.19 31.42
C GLN A 43 -24.45 22.79 31.09
N ARG A 44 -23.51 23.73 31.28
CA ARG A 44 -22.10 23.58 30.89
C ARG A 44 -21.16 24.24 31.89
N PRO A 45 -20.65 23.46 32.85
CA PRO A 45 -19.73 23.97 33.87
C PRO A 45 -18.47 24.62 33.29
N ASN A 46 -17.85 24.00 32.28
CA ASN A 46 -16.70 24.57 31.56
C ASN A 46 -17.03 24.73 30.06
N PRO A 47 -17.14 25.98 29.55
CA PRO A 47 -17.52 26.23 28.16
C PRO A 47 -16.40 25.94 27.14
N PHE A 48 -15.18 25.66 27.60
CA PHE A 48 -13.99 25.45 26.78
C PHE A 48 -13.61 23.98 26.59
N ARG A 49 -14.17 23.08 27.40
CA ARG A 49 -13.90 21.64 27.30
C ARG A 49 -15.04 20.91 26.61
N PHE A 50 -14.71 19.75 26.05
CA PHE A 50 -15.72 18.80 25.59
C PHE A 50 -16.54 18.33 26.78
N TYR A 51 -17.84 18.16 26.57
CA TYR A 51 -18.77 17.75 27.61
C TYR A 51 -19.45 16.45 27.18
N LYS A 52 -19.43 15.43 28.04
CA LYS A 52 -20.15 14.18 27.81
C LYS A 52 -21.52 14.30 28.45
N HIS A 53 -22.56 14.22 27.64
CA HIS A 53 -23.93 14.31 28.15
C HIS A 53 -24.27 13.06 28.99
N PRO A 54 -24.82 13.20 30.21
CA PRO A 54 -25.02 12.08 31.13
C PRO A 54 -26.04 11.05 30.60
N VAL A 55 -27.15 11.52 30.00
CA VAL A 55 -28.20 10.63 29.47
C VAL A 55 -27.79 9.95 28.16
N THR A 56 -27.37 10.72 27.15
CA THR A 56 -27.07 10.17 25.82
C THR A 56 -25.67 9.58 25.69
N GLY A 57 -24.77 9.84 26.64
CA GLY A 57 -23.37 9.39 26.59
C GLY A 57 -22.52 10.01 25.47
N ARG A 58 -23.10 10.89 24.63
CA ARG A 58 -22.40 11.50 23.49
C ARG A 58 -21.52 12.65 23.96
N TRP A 59 -20.33 12.73 23.39
CA TRP A 59 -19.47 13.91 23.51
C TRP A 59 -20.03 15.04 22.68
N GLN A 60 -20.12 16.21 23.28
CA GLN A 60 -20.52 17.43 22.63
C GLN A 60 -19.33 18.38 22.58
N ASP A 61 -19.21 19.09 21.46
CA ASP A 61 -18.18 20.08 21.23
C ASP A 61 -18.21 21.20 22.27
N PRO A 62 -17.06 21.82 22.59
CA PRO A 62 -17.02 22.97 23.48
C PRO A 62 -17.82 24.14 22.92
N VAL A 63 -18.47 24.92 23.80
CA VAL A 63 -19.30 26.08 23.41
C VAL A 63 -18.49 27.08 22.61
N TYR A 64 -17.23 27.28 23.00
CA TYR A 64 -16.25 28.05 22.26
C TYR A 64 -15.23 27.12 21.62
N SER A 65 -15.12 27.17 20.29
CA SER A 65 -14.08 26.44 19.54
C SER A 65 -12.68 26.93 19.93
N GLN A 66 -11.64 26.11 19.69
CA GLN A 66 -10.26 26.47 20.04
C GLN A 66 -9.80 27.83 19.47
N ARG A 67 -10.29 28.21 18.28
CA ARG A 67 -10.05 29.54 17.70
C ARG A 67 -10.65 30.65 18.55
N ARG A 68 -11.91 30.51 18.97
CA ARG A 68 -12.61 31.51 19.81
C ARG A 68 -12.01 31.56 21.22
N GLN A 69 -11.58 30.42 21.77
CA GLN A 69 -10.84 30.36 23.03
C GLN A 69 -9.56 31.18 22.94
N ALA A 70 -8.75 30.98 21.89
CA ALA A 70 -7.52 31.75 21.68
C ALA A 70 -7.78 33.26 21.50
N GLN A 71 -8.89 33.64 20.85
CA GLN A 71 -9.29 35.04 20.73
C GLN A 71 -9.67 35.64 22.10
N LEU A 72 -10.47 34.93 22.90
CA LEU A 72 -10.83 35.38 24.26
C LEU A 72 -9.60 35.50 25.15
N VAL A 73 -8.72 34.50 25.15
CA VAL A 73 -7.46 34.54 25.91
C VAL A 73 -6.59 35.70 25.46
N LYS A 74 -6.48 35.96 24.14
CA LYS A 74 -5.71 37.10 23.62
C LYS A 74 -6.27 38.43 24.14
N LEU A 75 -7.57 38.65 24.01
CA LEU A 75 -8.22 39.86 24.53
C LEU A 75 -8.07 39.98 26.04
N ALA A 76 -8.25 38.88 26.78
CA ALA A 76 -8.14 38.90 28.22
C ALA A 76 -6.71 39.21 28.69
N ARG A 77 -5.70 38.73 27.97
CA ARG A 77 -4.30 39.08 28.20
C ARG A 77 -4.01 40.56 27.97
N GLU A 78 -4.51 41.11 26.86
CA GLU A 78 -4.37 42.53 26.54
C GLU A 78 -5.01 43.45 27.60
N HIS A 79 -6.08 42.96 28.25
CA HIS A 79 -6.82 43.68 29.29
C HIS A 79 -6.53 43.22 30.73
N GLY A 80 -5.58 42.31 30.95
CA GLY A 80 -5.17 41.84 32.29
C GLY A 80 -6.23 41.03 33.05
N VAL A 81 -7.18 40.39 32.36
CA VAL A 81 -8.27 39.58 32.94
C VAL A 81 -8.16 38.09 32.57
N GLU A 82 -6.95 37.61 32.25
CA GLU A 82 -6.72 36.22 31.83
C GLU A 82 -7.02 35.21 32.95
N GLU A 83 -6.68 35.55 34.20
CA GLU A 83 -6.91 34.71 35.39
C GLU A 83 -8.40 34.48 35.70
N LEU A 84 -9.27 35.34 35.20
CA LEU A 84 -10.73 35.25 35.38
C LEU A 84 -11.37 34.25 34.39
N LEU A 85 -10.65 33.80 33.37
CA LEU A 85 -11.13 32.79 32.42
C LEU A 85 -10.98 31.38 33.01
N PRO A 86 -11.89 30.44 32.69
CA PRO A 86 -11.68 29.03 32.97
C PRO A 86 -10.39 28.50 32.32
N GLU A 87 -9.80 27.46 32.93
CA GLU A 87 -8.60 26.82 32.40
C GLU A 87 -8.74 26.38 30.94
N THR A 88 -7.79 26.80 30.08
CA THR A 88 -7.74 26.39 28.67
C THR A 88 -6.36 25.95 28.25
N THR A 89 -6.31 25.10 27.22
CA THR A 89 -5.07 24.75 26.51
C THR A 89 -4.45 25.95 25.75
N LYS A 90 -5.21 27.03 25.61
CA LYS A 90 -4.79 28.27 24.94
C LYS A 90 -4.27 29.34 25.91
N GLY A 91 -4.43 29.14 27.22
CA GLY A 91 -3.93 30.03 28.27
C GLY A 91 -2.41 30.11 28.31
N THR A 92 -1.88 31.26 28.70
CA THR A 92 -0.44 31.51 28.86
C THR A 92 0.19 30.58 29.88
N GLU A 93 -0.37 30.54 31.09
CA GLU A 93 0.13 29.74 32.20
C GLU A 93 0.16 28.26 31.82
N TYR A 94 -0.93 27.75 31.25
CA TYR A 94 -1.01 26.38 30.78
C TYR A 94 0.05 26.08 29.71
N GLN A 95 0.22 26.94 28.71
CA GLN A 95 1.19 26.71 27.65
C GLN A 95 2.64 26.76 28.14
N LEU A 96 2.93 27.65 29.09
CA LEU A 96 4.24 27.77 29.71
C LEU A 96 4.53 26.56 30.58
N ALA A 97 3.61 26.19 31.48
CA ALA A 97 3.72 25.01 32.33
C ALA A 97 3.91 23.73 31.50
N HIS A 98 3.05 23.53 30.49
CA HIS A 98 3.13 22.37 29.60
C HIS A 98 4.45 22.31 28.82
N ARG A 99 5.00 23.46 28.41
CA ARG A 99 6.29 23.54 27.71
C ARG A 99 7.46 23.26 28.66
N VAL A 100 7.41 23.75 29.89
CA VAL A 100 8.44 23.53 30.91
C VAL A 100 8.45 22.07 31.36
N GLU A 101 7.28 21.51 31.62
CA GLU A 101 7.13 20.12 32.09
C GLU A 101 7.55 19.10 31.03
N HIS A 102 7.08 19.26 29.79
CA HIS A 102 7.28 18.24 28.75
C HIS A 102 8.40 18.55 27.76
N GLY A 103 8.87 19.80 27.68
CA GLY A 103 9.89 20.23 26.72
C GLY A 103 9.47 20.09 25.24
N LEU A 104 10.45 20.18 24.34
CA LEU A 104 10.24 19.94 22.91
C LEU A 104 10.13 18.43 22.66
N ARG A 105 9.07 17.98 21.98
CA ARG A 105 8.80 16.55 21.74
C ARG A 105 8.71 16.17 20.26
N VAL A 106 9.22 17.02 19.38
CA VAL A 106 9.25 16.77 17.93
C VAL A 106 10.20 15.61 17.62
N LYS A 107 9.85 14.75 16.66
CA LYS A 107 10.69 13.60 16.30
C LYS A 107 12.07 14.08 15.81
N GLY A 108 13.13 13.49 16.37
CA GLY A 108 14.52 13.79 16.00
C GLY A 108 15.21 14.80 16.91
N THR A 109 14.58 15.96 17.17
CA THR A 109 15.15 17.05 17.98
C THR A 109 14.53 17.19 19.38
N GLY A 110 13.44 16.47 19.65
CA GLY A 110 12.80 16.48 20.95
C GLY A 110 13.66 15.83 22.04
N VAL A 111 13.36 16.16 23.29
CA VAL A 111 14.04 15.61 24.47
C VAL A 111 13.98 14.08 24.42
N GLY A 112 15.14 13.44 24.52
CA GLY A 112 15.28 11.98 24.44
C GLY A 112 15.14 11.37 23.03
N GLN A 113 14.96 12.18 21.98
CA GLN A 113 14.95 11.70 20.59
C GLN A 113 16.33 11.86 19.94
N LYS A 114 16.59 11.04 18.91
CA LYS A 114 17.81 11.12 18.09
C LYS A 114 17.45 11.29 16.62
N VAL A 115 18.22 12.12 15.92
CA VAL A 115 18.07 12.34 14.47
C VAL A 115 18.46 11.08 13.71
N LYS A 116 17.65 10.67 12.72
CA LYS A 116 17.87 9.46 11.89
C LYS A 116 19.12 9.54 10.99
N GLY A 117 19.65 10.74 10.76
CA GLY A 117 20.71 11.01 9.78
C GLY A 117 20.25 10.89 8.33
N ARG A 118 21.05 11.37 7.39
CA ARG A 118 20.82 11.18 5.94
C ARG A 118 21.32 9.81 5.50
N ILE A 119 20.85 9.32 4.34
CA ILE A 119 21.22 7.98 3.83
C ILE A 119 22.74 7.85 3.67
N HIS A 120 23.41 8.89 3.15
CA HIS A 120 24.85 8.87 2.96
C HIS A 120 25.63 8.86 4.27
N GLU A 121 25.15 9.54 5.32
CA GLU A 121 25.76 9.53 6.66
C GLU A 121 25.68 8.13 7.26
N ARG A 122 24.50 7.50 7.17
CA ARG A 122 24.27 6.14 7.68
C ARG A 122 25.13 5.09 6.97
N HIS A 123 25.30 5.20 5.65
CA HIS A 123 26.04 4.22 4.86
C HIS A 123 27.53 4.57 4.69
N MET A 124 27.99 5.72 5.18
CA MET A 124 29.37 6.17 4.99
C MET A 124 30.37 5.15 5.51
N ILE A 125 30.16 4.66 6.74
CA ILE A 125 31.07 3.72 7.40
C ILE A 125 31.18 2.43 6.60
N ALA A 126 30.04 1.81 6.26
CA ALA A 126 30.02 0.59 5.45
C ALA A 126 30.68 0.79 4.07
N LYS A 127 30.42 1.92 3.41
CA LYS A 127 31.03 2.26 2.11
C LYS A 127 32.54 2.46 2.20
N MET A 128 33.03 3.07 3.29
CA MET A 128 34.48 3.24 3.50
C MET A 128 35.16 1.93 3.82
N GLU A 129 34.53 1.04 4.58
CA GLU A 129 35.07 -0.29 4.87
C GLU A 129 35.16 -1.15 3.61
N GLN A 130 34.14 -1.11 2.75
CA GLN A 130 34.18 -1.78 1.45
C GLN A 130 35.33 -1.28 0.58
N ARG A 131 35.56 0.04 0.54
CA ARG A 131 36.70 0.64 -0.17
C ARG A 131 38.03 0.18 0.42
N ARG A 132 38.16 0.19 1.75
CA ARG A 132 39.36 -0.30 2.46
C ARG A 132 39.66 -1.76 2.09
N LYS A 133 38.66 -2.64 2.18
CA LYS A 133 38.79 -4.06 1.83
C LYS A 133 39.21 -4.26 0.37
N ALA A 134 38.56 -3.56 -0.56
CA ALA A 134 38.91 -3.62 -1.97
C ALA A 134 40.37 -3.17 -2.24
N MET A 135 40.84 -2.14 -1.56
CA MET A 135 42.24 -1.68 -1.66
C MET A 135 43.24 -2.70 -1.12
N LEU A 136 42.90 -3.41 -0.02
CA LEU A 136 43.73 -4.48 0.52
C LEU A 136 43.77 -5.72 -0.38
N GLU A 137 42.67 -6.03 -1.07
CA GLU A 137 42.59 -7.16 -2.01
C GLU A 137 43.16 -6.82 -3.40
N MET A 138 43.30 -5.54 -3.73
CA MET A 138 43.76 -5.04 -5.03
C MET A 138 45.10 -5.66 -5.48
N PRO A 139 46.16 -5.77 -4.65
CA PRO A 139 47.43 -6.35 -5.09
C PRO A 139 47.30 -7.82 -5.51
N LYS A 140 46.47 -8.62 -4.81
CA LYS A 140 46.22 -10.03 -5.15
C LYS A 140 45.50 -10.13 -6.50
N LEU A 141 44.48 -9.29 -6.69
CA LEU A 141 43.71 -9.24 -7.93
C LEU A 141 44.59 -8.84 -9.14
N ILE A 142 45.49 -7.87 -8.96
CA ILE A 142 46.44 -7.45 -10.01
C ILE A 142 47.37 -8.60 -10.39
N ARG A 143 47.89 -9.36 -9.42
CA ARG A 143 48.76 -10.53 -9.70
C ARG A 143 48.02 -11.59 -10.52
N ALA A 144 46.80 -11.95 -10.11
CA ALA A 144 45.97 -12.91 -10.83
C ALA A 144 45.62 -12.43 -12.26
N TRP A 145 45.29 -11.14 -12.40
CA TRP A 145 45.02 -10.55 -13.72
C TRP A 145 46.24 -10.58 -14.64
N LYS A 146 47.42 -10.26 -14.11
CA LYS A 146 48.68 -10.33 -14.86
C LYS A 146 49.06 -11.75 -15.26
N SER A 147 48.79 -12.76 -14.43
CA SER A 147 49.13 -14.15 -14.73
C SER A 147 48.23 -14.77 -15.82
N ILE A 148 46.94 -14.45 -15.82
CA ILE A 148 45.99 -14.95 -16.84
C ILE A 148 46.09 -14.15 -18.15
N GLY A 149 46.36 -12.84 -18.04
CA GLY A 149 46.48 -11.94 -19.19
C GLY A 149 45.14 -11.36 -19.66
N LYS A 150 45.18 -10.17 -20.30
CA LYS A 150 44.00 -9.37 -20.66
C LYS A 150 42.97 -10.12 -21.52
N ARG A 151 43.43 -10.95 -22.46
CA ARG A 151 42.56 -11.67 -23.42
C ARG A 151 41.81 -12.84 -22.80
N ASN A 152 42.39 -13.47 -21.78
CA ASN A 152 41.85 -14.68 -21.16
C ASN A 152 41.21 -14.38 -19.80
N TRP A 153 41.26 -13.12 -19.36
CA TRP A 153 40.67 -12.68 -18.11
C TRP A 153 39.15 -12.56 -18.22
N THR A 154 38.44 -13.61 -17.85
CA THR A 154 37.01 -13.56 -17.53
C THR A 154 36.90 -13.24 -16.04
N LYS A 155 36.74 -11.96 -15.71
CA LYS A 155 36.41 -11.57 -14.33
C LYS A 155 35.00 -12.11 -14.08
N SER A 156 34.86 -13.28 -13.46
CA SER A 156 33.62 -13.62 -12.79
C SER A 156 33.53 -12.67 -11.60
N TYR A 157 33.00 -11.48 -11.86
CA TYR A 157 32.43 -10.69 -10.79
C TYR A 157 31.48 -11.63 -10.07
N ASN A 158 31.53 -11.62 -8.74
CA ASN A 158 30.58 -12.27 -7.88
C ASN A 158 29.20 -11.58 -7.99
N SER A 159 28.71 -11.38 -9.21
CA SER A 159 27.35 -11.69 -9.56
C SER A 159 27.27 -13.21 -9.50
N GLN A 160 26.39 -13.75 -8.65
CA GLN A 160 25.78 -15.03 -8.95
C GLN A 160 25.57 -15.07 -10.47
N PRO A 161 26.06 -16.09 -11.20
CA PRO A 161 25.54 -16.31 -12.51
C PRO A 161 24.06 -16.63 -12.28
N MET A 162 23.19 -15.62 -12.39
CA MET A 162 21.93 -15.87 -13.05
C MET A 162 22.37 -16.38 -14.40
N ALA A 163 22.46 -17.71 -14.50
CA ALA A 163 22.39 -18.37 -15.77
C ALA A 163 21.22 -17.66 -16.48
N LEU A 164 21.51 -17.02 -17.60
CA LEU A 164 20.49 -16.77 -18.60
C LEU A 164 19.99 -18.17 -18.96
N SER A 165 19.06 -18.68 -18.16
CA SER A 165 18.38 -19.92 -18.41
C SER A 165 17.72 -19.68 -19.75
N SER A 166 18.20 -20.39 -20.77
CA SER A 166 17.60 -20.36 -22.09
C SER A 166 16.10 -20.60 -21.90
N PRO A 167 15.23 -19.72 -22.43
CA PRO A 167 13.79 -19.83 -22.23
C PRO A 167 13.34 -21.24 -22.63
N SER A 168 12.52 -21.87 -21.79
CA SER A 168 12.05 -23.23 -22.09
C SER A 168 11.27 -23.25 -23.41
N HIS A 169 11.26 -24.38 -24.12
CA HIS A 169 10.50 -24.49 -25.37
C HIS A 169 8.99 -24.22 -25.16
N TYR A 170 8.49 -24.55 -23.97
CA TYR A 170 7.14 -24.21 -23.50
C TYR A 170 6.94 -22.69 -23.38
N GLN A 171 7.91 -21.98 -22.81
CA GLN A 171 7.89 -20.52 -22.68
C GLN A 171 7.95 -19.81 -24.04
N ILE A 172 8.73 -20.31 -24.99
CA ILE A 172 8.85 -19.74 -26.35
C ILE A 172 7.52 -19.81 -27.12
N LEU A 173 6.75 -20.90 -26.98
CA LEU A 173 5.42 -21.04 -27.60
C LEU A 173 4.27 -20.53 -26.71
N SER A 174 4.57 -20.04 -25.50
CA SER A 174 3.59 -19.63 -24.49
C SER A 174 2.56 -20.74 -24.19
N LEU A 175 3.07 -21.95 -23.95
CA LEU A 175 2.32 -23.13 -23.55
C LEU A 175 2.79 -23.61 -22.18
N THR A 176 1.93 -24.27 -21.41
CA THR A 176 2.32 -24.93 -20.16
C THR A 176 2.37 -26.45 -20.35
N PRO A 177 3.28 -27.16 -19.67
CA PRO A 177 3.36 -28.62 -19.76
C PRO A 177 2.04 -29.33 -19.41
N THR A 178 1.22 -28.75 -18.54
CA THR A 178 -0.08 -29.29 -18.10
C THR A 178 -1.11 -29.29 -19.23
N ILE A 179 -1.28 -28.16 -19.93
CA ILE A 179 -2.25 -28.01 -21.02
C ILE A 179 -1.94 -28.96 -22.19
N VAL A 180 -0.65 -29.16 -22.47
CA VAL A 180 -0.22 -30.01 -23.58
C VAL A 180 -0.26 -31.51 -23.20
N ASN A 181 -0.26 -31.85 -21.90
CA ASN A 181 -0.40 -33.23 -21.41
C ASN A 181 -1.85 -33.67 -21.21
N SER A 182 -2.77 -32.74 -20.96
CA SER A 182 -4.20 -33.06 -20.75
C SER A 182 -4.96 -33.35 -22.06
N GLN A 183 -4.44 -32.91 -23.22
CA GLN A 183 -5.07 -33.17 -24.51
C GLN A 183 -4.64 -34.50 -25.12
N ASN A 184 -5.63 -35.26 -25.62
CA ASN A 184 -5.40 -36.55 -26.30
C ASN A 184 -4.70 -36.36 -27.67
N ASP A 185 -4.86 -35.20 -28.30
CA ASP A 185 -4.20 -34.84 -29.57
C ASP A 185 -3.64 -33.39 -29.54
N PRO A 186 -2.47 -33.16 -28.90
CA PRO A 186 -1.93 -31.81 -28.67
C PRO A 186 -1.34 -31.17 -29.95
N SER A 187 -1.33 -31.88 -31.07
CA SER A 187 -0.67 -31.48 -32.30
C SER A 187 -1.30 -30.23 -32.95
N ALA A 188 -2.63 -30.09 -32.85
CA ALA A 188 -3.36 -28.93 -33.34
C ALA A 188 -3.07 -27.67 -32.50
N LEU A 189 -3.06 -27.83 -31.17
CA LEU A 189 -2.76 -26.76 -30.21
C LEU A 189 -1.33 -26.25 -30.37
N ILE A 190 -0.35 -27.13 -30.51
CA ILE A 190 1.06 -26.76 -30.73
C ILE A 190 1.24 -26.03 -32.07
N LYS A 191 0.57 -26.49 -33.14
CA LYS A 191 0.58 -25.82 -34.45
C LYS A 191 -0.04 -24.42 -34.39
N GLN A 192 -1.13 -24.25 -33.64
CA GLN A 192 -1.76 -22.95 -33.44
C GLN A 192 -0.85 -22.01 -32.65
N ALA A 193 -0.22 -22.51 -31.58
CA ALA A 193 0.74 -21.75 -30.77
C ALA A 193 1.96 -21.31 -31.58
N TYR A 194 2.48 -22.17 -32.46
CA TYR A 194 3.56 -21.84 -33.40
C TYR A 194 3.18 -20.71 -34.36
N ARG A 195 2.01 -20.79 -35.02
CA ARG A 195 1.50 -19.72 -35.89
C ARG A 195 1.36 -18.40 -35.13
N ARG A 196 0.83 -18.46 -33.90
CA ARG A 196 0.69 -17.29 -33.01
C ARG A 196 2.05 -16.68 -32.66
N ALA A 197 3.04 -17.51 -32.30
CA ALA A 197 4.38 -17.06 -31.94
C ALA A 197 5.09 -16.38 -33.13
N LEU A 198 5.02 -16.97 -34.33
CA LEU A 198 5.56 -16.36 -35.54
C LEU A 198 4.94 -15.01 -35.86
N LEU A 199 3.62 -14.86 -35.70
CA LEU A 199 2.91 -13.61 -35.95
C LEU A 199 3.19 -12.51 -34.92
N ARG A 200 3.62 -12.88 -33.70
CA ARG A 200 4.00 -11.96 -32.62
C ARG A 200 5.47 -11.54 -32.68
N HIS A 201 6.34 -12.44 -33.11
CA HIS A 201 7.80 -12.25 -33.13
C HIS A 201 8.38 -12.06 -34.54
N HIS A 202 7.53 -11.81 -35.55
CA HIS A 202 7.97 -11.50 -36.90
C HIS A 202 8.84 -10.23 -36.91
N PRO A 203 10.00 -10.21 -37.62
CA PRO A 203 10.93 -9.08 -37.62
C PRO A 203 10.31 -7.78 -38.13
N ASP A 204 9.32 -7.86 -39.03
CA ASP A 204 8.59 -6.71 -39.58
C ASP A 204 7.74 -5.97 -38.51
N LYS A 205 7.17 -6.72 -37.55
CA LYS A 205 6.44 -6.13 -36.40
C LYS A 205 7.36 -5.66 -35.28
N ALA A 206 8.53 -6.29 -35.11
CA ALA A 206 9.55 -5.82 -34.18
C ALA A 206 10.13 -4.46 -34.63
N ALA A 207 10.28 -4.25 -35.95
CA ALA A 207 10.64 -2.96 -36.53
C ALA A 207 9.55 -1.90 -36.32
N ALA A 208 8.26 -2.26 -36.46
CA ALA A 208 7.14 -1.36 -36.17
C ALA A 208 7.07 -0.99 -34.67
N ALA A 209 7.25 -1.94 -33.74
CA ALA A 209 7.26 -1.68 -32.30
C ALA A 209 8.46 -0.83 -31.84
N ALA A 210 9.63 -0.98 -32.49
CA ALA A 210 10.79 -0.13 -32.29
C ALA A 210 10.58 1.31 -32.82
N ALA A 211 9.86 1.46 -33.94
CA ALA A 211 9.50 2.78 -34.49
C ALA A 211 8.49 3.52 -33.61
N THR A 212 7.49 2.84 -33.05
CA THR A 212 6.49 3.44 -32.13
C THR A 212 7.11 3.88 -30.80
N THR A 213 8.13 3.17 -30.32
CA THR A 213 8.87 3.55 -29.09
C THR A 213 9.84 4.72 -29.33
N ALA A 214 10.38 4.86 -30.55
CA ALA A 214 11.19 6.03 -30.95
C ALA A 214 10.33 7.29 -31.20
N ALA A 215 9.15 7.16 -31.82
CA ALA A 215 8.24 8.29 -32.08
C ALA A 215 7.62 8.87 -30.79
N ALA A 216 7.32 8.03 -29.79
CA ALA A 216 6.83 8.47 -28.49
C ALA A 216 7.87 9.25 -27.65
N ALA A 217 9.16 9.11 -27.96
CA ALA A 217 10.24 9.85 -27.30
C ALA A 217 10.48 11.26 -27.90
N ALA A 218 9.98 11.53 -29.12
CA ALA A 218 10.26 12.76 -29.86
C ALA A 218 9.15 13.83 -29.76
N ALA A 219 7.99 13.51 -29.19
CA ALA A 219 6.86 14.44 -29.08
C ALA A 219 6.49 14.73 -27.61
N THR A 220 7.09 15.78 -27.02
CA THR A 220 6.42 16.68 -26.04
C THR A 220 7.32 17.87 -25.66
N PRO A 221 6.81 19.11 -25.73
CA PRO A 221 7.25 20.18 -24.85
C PRO A 221 6.19 20.50 -23.76
N LEU A 222 6.71 20.72 -22.55
CA LEU A 222 6.22 21.51 -21.39
C LEU A 222 4.70 21.65 -21.12
N VAL A 223 4.24 21.16 -19.95
CA VAL A 223 3.79 21.95 -18.77
C VAL A 223 3.46 21.03 -17.57
N SER A 224 3.46 21.60 -16.36
CA SER A 224 3.71 20.97 -15.06
C SER A 224 2.54 20.27 -14.35
N SER A 225 2.95 19.36 -13.45
CA SER A 225 2.34 18.94 -12.16
C SER A 225 1.07 18.08 -12.15
N SER A 226 1.26 16.76 -12.17
CA SER A 226 0.78 15.82 -11.13
C SER A 226 1.30 14.41 -11.45
N SER A 227 1.83 13.73 -10.43
CA SER A 227 2.61 12.50 -10.55
C SER A 227 1.85 11.33 -11.19
N PRO A 228 2.36 10.70 -12.27
CA PRO A 228 1.99 9.35 -12.66
C PRO A 228 3.00 8.35 -12.10
N HIS A 229 2.50 7.29 -11.46
CA HIS A 229 3.30 6.13 -11.07
C HIS A 229 4.07 5.54 -12.27
N PRO A 230 5.31 5.06 -12.09
CA PRO A 230 6.08 4.47 -13.17
C PRO A 230 5.41 3.14 -13.56
N ARG A 231 4.83 3.10 -14.77
CA ARG A 231 4.45 1.84 -15.42
C ARG A 231 5.72 1.02 -15.64
N PRO A 232 5.84 -0.22 -15.14
CA PRO A 232 6.96 -1.07 -15.54
C PRO A 232 6.75 -1.47 -17.00
N SER A 233 7.61 -0.95 -17.86
CA SER A 233 7.71 -1.34 -19.27
C SER A 233 7.85 -2.87 -19.35
N SER A 234 6.83 -3.52 -19.92
CA SER A 234 6.88 -4.89 -20.42
C SER A 234 8.17 -5.10 -21.19
N THR A 235 9.09 -5.90 -20.64
CA THR A 235 10.17 -6.47 -21.44
C THR A 235 9.53 -7.48 -22.38
N PHE A 236 9.15 -7.03 -23.58
CA PHE A 236 8.84 -7.94 -24.67
C PHE A 236 10.10 -8.77 -24.96
N GLN A 237 10.17 -9.99 -24.42
CA GLN A 237 11.18 -10.95 -24.82
C GLN A 237 10.89 -11.33 -26.27
N LEU A 238 11.67 -10.77 -27.19
CA LEU A 238 11.58 -11.10 -28.61
C LEU A 238 12.37 -12.39 -28.85
N TYR A 239 11.67 -13.46 -29.23
CA TYR A 239 12.30 -14.72 -29.65
C TYR A 239 12.62 -14.69 -31.14
N THR A 240 13.73 -15.29 -31.55
CA THR A 240 14.06 -15.42 -32.98
C THR A 240 13.16 -16.47 -33.63
N ILE A 241 12.98 -16.36 -34.95
CA ILE A 241 12.23 -17.36 -35.73
C ILE A 241 12.86 -18.74 -35.54
N ASP A 242 14.20 -18.85 -35.51
CA ASP A 242 14.89 -20.12 -35.29
C ASP A 242 14.56 -20.76 -33.94
N GLN A 243 14.49 -19.96 -32.87
CA GLN A 243 14.09 -20.43 -31.52
C GLN A 243 12.64 -20.94 -31.50
N ILE A 244 11.73 -20.23 -32.17
CA ILE A 244 10.32 -20.61 -32.28
C ILE A 244 10.16 -21.91 -33.09
N THR A 245 10.95 -22.05 -34.15
CA THR A 245 10.95 -23.24 -35.02
C THR A 245 11.50 -24.45 -34.27
N GLN A 246 12.59 -24.27 -33.51
CA GLN A 246 13.17 -25.31 -32.65
C GLN A 246 12.20 -25.73 -31.54
N ALA A 247 11.49 -24.80 -30.92
CA ALA A 247 10.48 -25.12 -29.92
C ALA A 247 9.32 -25.94 -30.50
N PHE A 248 8.88 -25.61 -31.72
CA PHE A 248 7.84 -26.36 -32.41
C PHE A 248 8.29 -27.77 -32.78
N THR A 249 9.49 -27.96 -33.33
CA THR A 249 9.96 -29.30 -33.73
C THR A 249 10.07 -30.25 -32.55
N VAL A 250 10.61 -29.76 -31.43
CA VAL A 250 10.76 -30.54 -30.20
C VAL A 250 9.41 -30.87 -29.57
N LEU A 251 8.49 -29.91 -29.49
CA LEU A 251 7.17 -30.12 -28.85
C LEU A 251 6.18 -30.88 -29.73
N ALA A 252 6.26 -30.75 -31.06
CA ALA A 252 5.31 -31.39 -31.99
C ALA A 252 5.49 -32.91 -32.10
N SER A 253 6.67 -33.45 -31.79
CA SER A 253 6.91 -34.90 -31.83
C SER A 253 6.83 -35.54 -30.44
N PRO A 254 5.98 -36.56 -30.22
CA PRO A 254 5.80 -37.15 -28.88
C PRO A 254 7.09 -37.68 -28.24
N ARG A 255 7.99 -38.24 -29.07
CA ARG A 255 9.29 -38.77 -28.60
C ARG A 255 10.29 -37.68 -28.20
N GLN A 256 10.38 -36.57 -28.94
CA GLN A 256 11.32 -35.50 -28.56
C GLN A 256 10.80 -34.70 -27.37
N ARG A 257 9.47 -34.52 -27.31
CA ARG A 257 8.80 -33.91 -26.17
C ARG A 257 9.03 -34.69 -24.89
N SER A 258 8.83 -36.01 -24.89
CA SER A 258 9.04 -36.82 -23.68
C SER A 258 10.50 -36.80 -23.20
N ASN A 259 11.46 -36.82 -24.13
CA ASN A 259 12.89 -36.68 -23.81
C ASN A 259 13.21 -35.30 -23.23
N TYR A 260 12.62 -34.24 -23.76
CA TYR A 260 12.76 -32.88 -23.24
C TYR A 260 12.09 -32.70 -21.86
N ASP A 261 10.92 -33.31 -21.65
CA ASP A 261 10.25 -33.31 -20.34
C ASP A 261 11.02 -34.12 -19.29
N ALA A 262 11.73 -35.17 -19.71
CA ALA A 262 12.65 -35.91 -18.85
C ALA A 262 13.88 -35.06 -18.50
N SER A 263 14.46 -34.33 -19.46
CA SER A 263 15.61 -33.46 -19.18
C SER A 263 15.23 -32.27 -18.29
N LEU A 264 14.04 -31.68 -18.45
CA LEU A 264 13.51 -30.64 -17.56
C LEU A 264 13.29 -31.15 -16.13
N ARG A 265 12.82 -32.40 -15.97
CA ARG A 265 12.67 -33.02 -14.64
C ARG A 265 14.02 -33.26 -13.96
N LEU A 266 15.01 -33.74 -14.72
CA LEU A 266 16.37 -33.95 -14.22
C LEU A 266 17.06 -32.61 -13.88
N SER A 267 16.86 -31.56 -14.68
CA SER A 267 17.41 -30.23 -14.39
C SER A 267 16.78 -29.59 -13.15
N ARG A 268 15.47 -29.81 -12.93
CA ARG A 268 14.75 -29.29 -11.75
C ARG A 268 15.11 -30.03 -10.46
N ALA A 269 15.42 -31.33 -10.54
CA ALA A 269 15.87 -32.13 -9.40
C ALA A 269 17.29 -31.76 -8.90
N ASN A 270 18.13 -31.16 -9.75
CA ASN A 270 19.51 -30.77 -9.44
C ASN A 270 19.66 -29.38 -8.80
N GLY A 271 18.57 -28.79 -8.28
CA GLY A 271 18.63 -27.59 -7.43
C GLY A 271 18.49 -26.27 -8.18
N ASP A 272 17.41 -26.08 -8.92
CA ASP A 272 16.93 -24.76 -9.34
C ASP A 272 15.44 -24.62 -8.96
N ASP A 273 15.17 -24.68 -7.65
CA ASP A 273 13.87 -24.30 -7.06
C ASP A 273 13.81 -22.78 -6.80
N SER A 274 14.47 -22.01 -7.66
CA SER A 274 14.59 -20.55 -7.57
C SER A 274 14.08 -19.85 -8.82
N GLN A 275 13.34 -20.57 -9.68
CA GLN A 275 12.46 -19.90 -10.62
C GLN A 275 11.19 -19.51 -9.88
N ALA A 276 11.30 -18.49 -9.03
CA ALA A 276 10.19 -17.59 -8.77
C ALA A 276 9.67 -17.21 -10.16
N ARG A 277 8.58 -17.88 -10.58
CA ARG A 277 7.85 -17.61 -11.81
C ARG A 277 7.79 -16.11 -11.89
N PHE A 278 8.41 -15.51 -12.90
CA PHE A 278 8.52 -14.07 -13.01
C PHE A 278 7.10 -13.48 -12.94
N GLN A 279 6.72 -13.01 -11.74
CA GLN A 279 5.37 -12.58 -11.37
C GLN A 279 5.15 -11.23 -12.05
N THR A 280 4.74 -11.29 -13.31
CA THR A 280 4.55 -10.10 -14.11
C THR A 280 3.15 -9.58 -13.81
N GLY A 281 3.03 -8.36 -13.25
CA GLY A 281 1.74 -7.71 -13.04
C GLY A 281 0.82 -8.46 -12.06
N ILE A 282 1.12 -8.33 -10.77
CA ILE A 282 0.24 -8.79 -9.68
C ILE A 282 -0.89 -7.77 -9.51
N GLU A 283 -2.12 -8.20 -9.73
CA GLU A 283 -3.33 -7.44 -9.44
C GLU A 283 -3.90 -7.92 -8.10
N ASN A 284 -4.32 -7.01 -7.22
CA ASN A 284 -4.91 -7.37 -5.93
C ASN A 284 -6.43 -7.29 -6.05
N ALA A 285 -7.15 -8.26 -5.49
CA ALA A 285 -8.60 -8.27 -5.40
C ALA A 285 -9.03 -8.86 -4.05
N ASP A 286 -10.14 -8.37 -3.50
CA ASP A 286 -10.75 -8.96 -2.31
C ASP A 286 -11.70 -10.09 -2.75
N LEU A 287 -11.86 -11.14 -1.92
CA LEU A 287 -12.70 -12.29 -2.26
C LEU A 287 -14.16 -11.90 -2.57
N ASP A 288 -14.67 -10.84 -1.94
CA ASP A 288 -16.01 -10.30 -2.16
C ASP A 288 -16.21 -9.67 -3.56
N ASP A 289 -15.12 -9.29 -4.24
CA ASP A 289 -15.14 -8.71 -5.58
C ASP A 289 -15.08 -9.78 -6.70
N LEU A 290 -14.90 -11.07 -6.33
CA LEU A 290 -14.81 -12.19 -7.27
C LEU A 290 -16.18 -12.80 -7.55
N GLN A 291 -16.38 -13.20 -8.81
CA GLN A 291 -17.62 -13.84 -9.22
C GLN A 291 -17.60 -15.30 -8.77
N PHE A 292 -18.63 -15.74 -8.05
CA PHE A 292 -18.77 -17.12 -7.59
C PHE A 292 -19.75 -17.89 -8.50
N ASP A 293 -19.27 -19.00 -9.07
CA ASP A 293 -20.08 -19.95 -9.83
C ASP A 293 -20.60 -21.04 -8.89
N LYS A 294 -21.92 -21.07 -8.69
CA LYS A 294 -22.58 -22.04 -7.77
C LYS A 294 -22.65 -23.46 -8.35
N GLU A 295 -22.51 -23.63 -9.67
CA GLU A 295 -22.58 -24.95 -10.30
C GLU A 295 -21.22 -25.67 -10.26
N GLU A 296 -20.12 -24.91 -10.35
CA GLU A 296 -18.76 -25.44 -10.33
C GLU A 296 -18.04 -25.25 -8.98
N GLU A 297 -18.70 -24.61 -8.00
CA GLU A 297 -18.16 -24.23 -6.68
C GLU A 297 -16.81 -23.51 -6.79
N ARG A 298 -16.78 -22.48 -7.65
CA ARG A 298 -15.53 -21.82 -8.08
C ARG A 298 -15.65 -20.32 -8.09
N TRP A 299 -14.63 -19.65 -7.57
CA TRP A 299 -14.43 -18.22 -7.83
C TRP A 299 -13.72 -18.03 -9.15
N TYR A 300 -14.16 -17.05 -9.94
CA TYR A 300 -13.51 -16.67 -11.17
C TYR A 300 -13.49 -15.17 -11.41
N ARG A 301 -12.55 -14.73 -12.24
CA ARG A 301 -12.44 -13.33 -12.69
C ARG A 301 -11.82 -13.25 -14.07
N SER A 302 -12.29 -12.29 -14.86
CA SER A 302 -11.73 -12.00 -16.17
C SER A 302 -10.33 -11.40 -16.05
N CYS A 303 -9.47 -11.72 -17.00
CA CYS A 303 -8.11 -11.24 -17.07
C CYS A 303 -7.96 -10.18 -18.16
N ARG A 304 -7.03 -9.24 -17.96
CA ARG A 304 -6.69 -8.17 -18.94
C ARG A 304 -6.18 -8.69 -20.27
N CYS A 305 -5.86 -9.99 -20.37
CA CYS A 305 -5.53 -10.66 -21.62
C CYS A 305 -6.76 -10.98 -22.49
N GLY A 306 -7.98 -10.77 -21.97
CA GLY A 306 -9.25 -11.03 -22.66
C GLY A 306 -9.84 -12.43 -22.44
N ASN A 307 -9.35 -13.19 -21.46
CA ASN A 307 -10.02 -14.41 -21.01
C ASN A 307 -11.01 -14.06 -19.88
N ASP A 308 -12.28 -14.40 -20.07
CA ASP A 308 -13.38 -14.12 -19.13
C ASP A 308 -13.29 -14.95 -17.84
N ARG A 309 -12.67 -16.13 -17.87
CA ARG A 309 -12.37 -16.99 -16.71
C ARG A 309 -10.86 -17.14 -16.52
N GLY A 310 -10.14 -16.03 -16.68
CA GLY A 310 -8.69 -16.02 -16.65
C GLY A 310 -8.10 -16.43 -15.30
N TYR A 311 -8.72 -16.04 -14.19
CA TYR A 311 -8.36 -16.52 -12.85
C TYR A 311 -9.50 -17.40 -12.34
N SER A 312 -9.19 -18.58 -11.81
CA SER A 312 -10.18 -19.50 -11.23
C SER A 312 -9.57 -20.34 -10.11
N PHE A 313 -10.28 -20.54 -9.01
CA PHE A 313 -9.84 -21.32 -7.86
C PHE A 313 -11.05 -21.83 -7.03
N GLN A 314 -10.83 -22.84 -6.21
CA GLN A 314 -11.83 -23.53 -5.38
C GLN A 314 -11.61 -23.27 -3.89
N GLU A 315 -12.56 -23.69 -3.04
CA GLU A 315 -12.53 -23.42 -1.59
C GLU A 315 -11.34 -24.09 -0.93
N THR A 316 -11.02 -25.30 -1.39
CA THR A 316 -9.84 -26.05 -0.97
C THR A 316 -8.54 -25.27 -1.18
N ASP A 317 -8.46 -24.45 -2.23
CA ASP A 317 -7.27 -23.62 -2.48
C ASP A 317 -7.14 -22.49 -1.45
N LEU A 318 -8.25 -21.99 -0.87
CA LEU A 318 -8.23 -20.96 0.19
C LEU A 318 -7.92 -21.59 1.55
N GLU A 319 -8.47 -22.77 1.83
CA GLU A 319 -8.20 -23.53 3.07
C GLU A 319 -6.69 -23.82 3.23
N GLU A 320 -5.99 -24.15 2.14
CA GLU A 320 -4.54 -24.40 2.16
C GLU A 320 -3.71 -23.17 2.58
N VAL A 321 -4.21 -21.95 2.33
CA VAL A 321 -3.52 -20.68 2.63
C VAL A 321 -4.26 -19.84 3.67
N GLU A 322 -5.15 -20.48 4.45
CA GLU A 322 -6.01 -19.84 5.44
C GLU A 322 -5.21 -18.98 6.43
N HIS A 323 -4.11 -19.52 6.95
CA HIS A 323 -3.23 -18.84 7.90
C HIS A 323 -2.52 -17.60 7.32
N GLU A 324 -2.40 -17.49 6.00
CA GLU A 324 -1.80 -16.34 5.32
C GLU A 324 -2.84 -15.26 4.96
N GLY A 325 -4.13 -15.62 4.86
CA GLY A 325 -5.23 -14.74 4.46
C GLY A 325 -5.11 -14.22 3.02
N LEU A 326 -4.29 -14.90 2.20
CA LEU A 326 -3.84 -14.45 0.88
C LEU A 326 -3.65 -15.63 -0.06
N LEU A 327 -4.39 -15.66 -1.17
CA LEU A 327 -4.23 -16.67 -2.23
C LEU A 327 -3.62 -16.07 -3.50
N MET A 328 -2.60 -16.71 -4.05
CA MET A 328 -1.93 -16.28 -5.28
C MET A 328 -2.35 -17.14 -6.46
N VAL A 329 -3.12 -16.57 -7.38
CA VAL A 329 -3.72 -17.29 -8.52
C VAL A 329 -3.11 -16.80 -9.83
N GLY A 330 -2.53 -17.72 -10.61
CA GLY A 330 -2.02 -17.40 -11.94
C GLY A 330 -3.14 -17.40 -12.98
N CYS A 331 -3.05 -16.51 -13.97
CA CYS A 331 -3.98 -16.56 -15.09
C CYS A 331 -3.76 -17.84 -15.92
N GLN A 332 -4.85 -18.50 -16.35
CA GLN A 332 -4.77 -19.70 -17.18
C GLN A 332 -4.16 -19.44 -18.58
N ASP A 333 -4.32 -18.22 -19.11
CA ASP A 333 -3.98 -17.87 -20.49
C ASP A 333 -2.83 -16.85 -20.64
N CYS A 334 -2.29 -16.32 -19.53
CA CYS A 334 -1.16 -15.40 -19.58
C CYS A 334 -0.29 -15.48 -18.32
N SER A 335 0.74 -14.64 -18.23
CA SER A 335 1.68 -14.61 -17.10
C SER A 335 1.27 -13.67 -15.96
N LEU A 336 0.04 -13.14 -15.99
CA LEU A 336 -0.48 -12.27 -14.93
C LEU A 336 -0.89 -13.09 -13.70
N TRP A 337 -0.81 -12.45 -12.54
CA TRP A 337 -1.14 -13.04 -11.26
C TRP A 337 -2.19 -12.19 -10.55
N LEU A 338 -3.12 -12.85 -9.88
CA LEU A 338 -4.10 -12.24 -9.00
C LEU A 338 -3.75 -12.62 -7.56
N LYS A 339 -3.60 -11.62 -6.71
CA LYS A 339 -3.47 -11.78 -5.26
C LYS A 339 -4.84 -11.54 -4.64
N VAL A 340 -5.44 -12.60 -4.14
CA VAL A 340 -6.76 -12.59 -3.52
C VAL A 340 -6.62 -12.46 -2.02
N HIS A 341 -7.20 -11.42 -1.44
CA HIS A 341 -7.24 -11.20 -0.01
C HIS A 341 -8.55 -11.75 0.56
N PHE A 342 -8.47 -12.51 1.65
CA PHE A 342 -9.65 -13.04 2.36
C PHE A 342 -9.41 -13.11 3.86
N ALA A 343 -10.48 -13.06 4.64
CA ALA A 343 -10.44 -13.22 6.09
C ALA A 343 -11.42 -14.32 6.49
N VAL A 344 -10.94 -15.33 7.23
CA VAL A 344 -11.82 -16.35 7.80
C VAL A 344 -12.46 -15.78 9.05
N VAL A 345 -13.79 -15.78 9.07
CA VAL A 345 -14.57 -15.47 10.26
C VAL A 345 -14.76 -16.81 10.98
N GLU A 346 -14.06 -17.00 12.09
CA GLU A 346 -14.37 -18.11 12.99
C GLU A 346 -15.75 -17.87 13.58
N ASP A 347 -16.72 -18.70 13.18
CA ASP A 347 -18.04 -18.72 13.80
C ASP A 347 -17.90 -19.19 15.25
N VAL A 348 -17.69 -18.24 16.16
CA VAL A 348 -17.93 -18.43 17.58
C VAL A 348 -19.41 -18.76 17.74
N ALA A 349 -19.68 -20.06 17.87
CA ALA A 349 -20.96 -20.63 18.21
C ALA A 349 -21.40 -20.11 19.60
N ASP A 350 -22.10 -18.99 19.62
CA ASP A 350 -22.91 -18.59 20.76
C ASP A 350 -24.29 -19.26 20.65
N GLU A 351 -24.57 -20.12 21.62
CA GLU A 351 -25.86 -20.78 21.82
C GLU A 351 -26.97 -19.78 22.21
N ASN A 352 -28.02 -19.73 21.37
CA ASN A 352 -29.46 -19.64 21.70
C ASN A 352 -30.05 -18.36 22.38
N PRO A 353 -31.39 -18.17 22.46
CA PRO A 353 -32.53 -18.66 21.67
C PRO A 353 -33.51 -17.53 21.21
N SER A 354 -34.60 -17.92 20.54
CA SER A 354 -35.89 -17.19 20.45
C SER A 354 -36.02 -16.08 19.38
N SER A 355 -36.75 -16.38 18.31
CA SER A 355 -38.15 -15.90 18.18
C SER A 355 -38.82 -16.53 16.96
N ALA A 356 -39.81 -17.39 17.23
CA ALA A 356 -40.85 -17.71 16.28
C ALA A 356 -41.78 -16.49 16.13
N SER A 357 -42.02 -16.06 14.90
CA SER A 357 -43.35 -15.63 14.44
C SER A 357 -43.32 -15.39 12.93
N ASP A 358 -43.96 -16.32 12.22
CA ASP A 358 -44.65 -16.08 10.95
C ASP A 358 -45.33 -14.71 10.89
N GLN A 359 -45.23 -14.01 9.75
CA GLN A 359 -46.37 -13.69 8.89
C GLN A 359 -46.02 -12.75 7.71
N LYS A 360 -46.58 -13.14 6.55
CA LYS A 360 -46.90 -12.39 5.31
C LYS A 360 -45.76 -12.16 4.30
N GLU A 361 -45.75 -12.92 3.21
CA GLU A 361 -46.58 -12.75 1.99
C GLU A 361 -46.41 -11.38 1.32
N SER A 362 -45.60 -11.38 0.26
CA SER A 362 -45.95 -10.97 -1.11
C SER A 362 -47.02 -9.90 -1.31
N GLY A 363 -46.65 -8.84 -2.07
CA GLY A 363 -47.61 -8.15 -2.91
C GLY A 363 -47.14 -6.82 -3.51
N TRP A 364 -47.16 -6.78 -4.85
CA TRP A 364 -47.34 -5.61 -5.75
C TRP A 364 -46.09 -4.76 -6.05
N HIS A 365 -45.47 -4.83 -7.24
CA HIS A 365 -45.91 -4.41 -8.59
C HIS A 365 -46.46 -2.97 -8.67
N ASP A 366 -45.76 -2.19 -9.52
CA ASP A 366 -46.18 -1.02 -10.30
C ASP A 366 -46.86 0.17 -9.60
N HIS A 367 -46.13 1.30 -9.51
CA HIS A 367 -46.30 2.42 -10.43
C HIS A 367 -45.18 3.46 -10.33
#